data_AF-A0A534Q6Y9-F1
#
_entry.id   AF-A0A534Q6Y9-F1
#
_cell.length_a   1.000
_cell.length_b   1.000
_cell.length_c   1.000
_cell.angle_alpha   90.00
_cell.angle_beta   90.00
_cell.angle_gamma   90.00
#
_symmetry.space_group_name_H-M   'P 1'
#
loop_
_entity.id
_entity.type
_entity.pdbx_description
1 polymer ?
#
loop_
_entity_poly.entity_id
_entity_poly.type
_entity_poly.pdbx_seq_one_letter_code
_entity_poly.pdbx_strand_id
1 'polypeptide(L)'
;MRLLLCLAAALIAAPASAHLLARGIPLSELAAASPVAVIGRVESAARESGSVELAVEESVIGNVPSGALHFALEGHHAPDYRVGSRVLVFMKTTAAPWVSRQTELDLVEIPARAAARSALVDAVRAYAGLRNVPDRGERIAQLKTLAIGNLASASDRVRHEALLDLLAIAPAQPFRADDVARITAVARAPDATETLAPGLVVLLAAVRTPEAGSALADVLRGAASPHARAAAARVIGKRGDAHAVPILREALRDSALAVRLTAQRALDEIEARKPERIGLNVRTR
;
A
#
# COMPACT_ATOMS: atom_id res chain seq x y z
N MET A 1 35.29 44.71 -25.82
CA MET A 1 36.01 43.89 -24.84
C MET A 1 35.65 44.35 -23.42
N ARG A 2 34.61 43.77 -22.83
CA ARG A 2 34.47 43.60 -21.37
C ARG A 2 33.38 42.56 -21.13
N LEU A 3 33.81 41.53 -20.42
CA LEU A 3 33.21 40.21 -20.30
C LEU A 3 31.78 40.25 -19.77
N LEU A 4 30.96 39.35 -20.32
CA LEU A 4 29.82 38.76 -19.62
C LEU A 4 30.29 38.30 -18.23
N LEU A 5 29.79 38.92 -17.17
CA LEU A 5 29.70 38.26 -15.87
C LEU A 5 28.58 37.21 -15.96
N CYS A 6 28.91 36.03 -16.50
CA CYS A 6 28.18 34.82 -16.16
C CYS A 6 28.55 34.47 -14.72
N LEU A 7 27.89 35.13 -13.76
CA LEU A 7 27.89 34.68 -12.38
C LEU A 7 27.02 33.42 -12.33
N ALA A 8 27.60 32.28 -12.73
CA ALA A 8 27.07 30.99 -12.31
C ALA A 8 27.25 30.94 -10.80
N ALA A 9 26.22 31.35 -10.06
CA ALA A 9 26.10 30.99 -8.66
C ALA A 9 26.09 29.46 -8.65
N ALA A 10 27.25 28.86 -8.38
CA ALA A 10 27.29 27.47 -7.96
C ALA A 10 26.49 27.43 -6.67
N LEU A 11 25.21 27.00 -6.75
CA LEU A 11 24.43 26.73 -5.56
C LEU A 11 25.22 25.67 -4.79
N ILE A 12 25.80 26.06 -3.66
CA ILE A 12 26.48 25.13 -2.78
C ILE A 12 25.43 24.13 -2.32
N ALA A 13 25.63 22.86 -2.66
CA ALA A 13 24.72 21.80 -2.28
C ALA A 13 24.59 21.75 -0.76
N ALA A 14 23.34 21.71 -0.26
CA ALA A 14 23.10 21.67 1.17
C ALA A 14 23.44 20.29 1.73
N PRO A 15 24.17 20.20 2.86
CA PRO A 15 24.57 18.92 3.42
C PRO A 15 23.36 18.16 3.94
N ALA A 16 23.35 16.86 3.64
CA ALA A 16 22.35 15.92 4.09
C ALA A 16 23.00 14.58 4.49
N SER A 17 22.40 13.85 5.41
CA SER A 17 22.80 12.48 5.76
C SER A 17 21.68 11.49 5.42
N ALA A 18 22.08 10.37 4.82
CA ALA A 18 21.23 9.21 4.56
C ALA A 18 21.31 8.23 5.73
N HIS A 19 20.23 8.10 6.51
CA HIS A 19 20.13 7.05 7.53
C HIS A 19 19.07 6.02 7.19
N LEU A 20 19.49 4.76 7.26
CA LEU A 20 18.68 3.60 7.01
C LEU A 20 17.93 3.15 8.26
N LEU A 21 16.62 3.02 8.12
CA LEU A 21 15.73 2.36 9.06
C LEU A 21 15.56 0.91 8.61
N ALA A 22 15.66 -0.01 9.57
CA ALA A 22 15.86 -1.42 9.31
C ALA A 22 14.68 -2.17 8.66
N ARG A 23 13.50 -1.56 8.40
CA ARG A 23 12.30 -2.26 7.86
C ARG A 23 11.33 -1.33 7.12
N GLY A 24 10.49 -1.93 6.26
CA GLY A 24 9.43 -1.28 5.46
C GLY A 24 8.36 -0.56 6.30
N ILE A 25 8.61 0.72 6.57
CA ILE A 25 7.66 1.64 7.20
C ILE A 25 6.63 2.06 6.14
N PRO A 26 5.31 2.01 6.43
CA PRO A 26 4.27 2.45 5.50
C PRO A 26 4.45 3.91 5.08
N LEU A 27 4.03 4.23 3.85
CA LEU A 27 4.09 5.60 3.32
C LEU A 27 3.33 6.60 4.22
N SER A 28 2.22 6.15 4.80
CA SER A 28 1.39 6.94 5.72
C SER A 28 2.15 7.38 6.98
N GLU A 29 2.92 6.47 7.57
CA GLU A 29 3.75 6.72 8.75
C GLU A 29 4.96 7.59 8.42
N LEU A 30 5.64 7.33 7.30
CA LEU A 30 6.74 8.18 6.83
C LEU A 30 6.28 9.63 6.62
N ALA A 31 5.15 9.83 5.95
CA ALA A 31 4.61 11.15 5.69
C ALA A 31 4.19 11.87 6.98
N ALA A 32 3.51 11.18 7.90
CA ALA A 32 3.09 11.76 9.17
C ALA A 32 4.27 12.12 10.09
N ALA A 33 5.34 11.33 10.10
CA ALA A 33 6.49 11.52 10.97
C ALA A 33 7.55 12.50 10.41
N SER A 34 7.37 12.99 9.18
CA SER A 34 8.37 13.82 8.50
C SER A 34 7.89 15.26 8.37
N PRO A 35 8.62 16.23 8.94
CA PRO A 35 8.28 17.64 8.76
C PRO A 35 8.48 18.13 7.32
N VAL A 36 9.33 17.45 6.55
CA VAL A 36 9.70 17.83 5.18
C VAL A 36 9.77 16.59 4.29
N ALA A 37 9.32 16.71 3.04
CA ALA A 37 9.50 15.71 2.00
C ALA A 37 9.63 16.36 0.62
N VAL A 38 10.51 15.84 -0.22
CA VAL A 38 10.80 16.38 -1.56
C VAL A 38 10.83 15.28 -2.61
N ILE A 39 10.43 15.63 -3.83
CA ILE A 39 10.79 14.86 -5.01
C ILE A 39 12.04 15.51 -5.61
N GLY A 40 13.08 14.72 -5.79
CA GLY A 40 14.30 15.16 -6.44
C GLY A 40 14.77 14.21 -7.51
N ARG A 41 15.63 14.71 -8.40
CA ARG A 41 16.33 13.92 -9.40
C ARG A 41 17.75 13.65 -8.94
N VAL A 42 18.17 12.40 -9.01
CA VAL A 42 19.56 12.01 -8.73
C VAL A 42 20.45 12.53 -9.86
N GLU A 43 21.35 13.47 -9.57
CA GLU A 43 22.28 14.02 -10.55
C GLU A 43 23.61 13.28 -10.55
N SER A 44 24.10 12.91 -9.37
CA SER A 44 25.30 12.10 -9.21
C SER A 44 25.14 11.12 -8.05
N ALA A 45 25.74 9.93 -8.20
CA ALA A 45 25.78 8.91 -7.16
C ALA A 45 27.15 8.24 -7.21
N ALA A 46 28.05 8.67 -6.33
CA ALA A 46 29.41 8.15 -6.25
C ALA A 46 29.48 7.11 -5.13
N ARG A 47 29.49 5.83 -5.52
CA ARG A 47 29.54 4.70 -4.57
C ARG A 47 30.84 4.65 -3.78
N GLU A 48 31.95 5.06 -4.38
CA GLU A 48 33.28 5.04 -3.75
C GLU A 48 33.44 6.09 -2.64
N SER A 49 32.86 7.28 -2.84
CA SER A 49 32.84 8.35 -1.83
C SER A 49 31.63 8.27 -0.89
N GLY A 50 30.68 7.37 -1.15
CA GLY A 50 29.43 7.27 -0.40
C GLY A 50 28.63 8.57 -0.45
N SER A 51 28.51 9.22 -1.62
CA SER A 51 27.84 10.51 -1.74
C SER A 51 26.84 10.56 -2.89
N VAL A 52 25.70 11.24 -2.68
CA VAL A 52 24.64 11.41 -3.67
C VAL A 52 24.24 12.87 -3.77
N GLU A 53 24.14 13.39 -4.98
CA GLU A 53 23.61 14.72 -5.24
C GLU A 53 22.20 14.63 -5.83
N LEU A 54 21.28 15.37 -5.23
CA LEU A 54 19.87 15.38 -5.57
C LEU A 54 19.43 16.80 -5.91
N ALA A 55 19.08 17.05 -7.17
CA ALA A 55 18.40 18.27 -7.56
C ALA A 55 16.94 18.21 -7.10
N VAL A 56 16.55 19.10 -6.20
CA VAL A 56 15.15 19.19 -5.74
C VAL A 56 14.27 19.72 -6.87
N GLU A 57 13.29 18.92 -7.30
CA GLU A 57 12.34 19.30 -8.35
C GLU A 57 11.01 19.82 -7.76
N GLU A 58 10.55 19.25 -6.65
CA GLU A 58 9.29 19.63 -6.00
C GLU A 58 9.37 19.46 -4.47
N SER A 59 8.84 20.45 -3.74
CA SER A 59 8.54 20.29 -2.31
C SER A 59 7.15 19.66 -2.13
N VAL A 60 7.10 18.49 -1.51
CA VAL A 60 5.86 17.75 -1.27
C VAL A 60 5.27 18.14 0.09
N ILE A 61 6.10 18.14 1.14
CA ILE A 61 5.74 18.53 2.51
C ILE A 61 6.76 19.57 2.98
N GLY A 62 6.29 20.64 3.62
CA GLY A 62 7.15 21.67 4.19
C GLY A 62 7.92 22.45 3.13
N ASN A 63 8.96 23.18 3.56
CA ASN A 63 9.81 23.97 2.69
C ASN A 63 11.24 23.43 2.75
N VAL A 64 11.88 23.28 1.59
CA VAL A 64 13.32 23.07 1.46
C VAL A 64 13.91 24.30 0.75
N PRO A 65 15.06 24.83 1.21
CA PRO A 65 15.78 25.90 0.52
C PRO A 65 16.03 25.52 -0.94
N SER A 66 16.03 26.52 -1.83
CA SER A 66 16.41 26.33 -3.22
C SER A 66 17.86 25.81 -3.31
N GLY A 67 18.06 24.62 -3.89
CA GLY A 67 19.39 24.05 -4.12
C GLY A 67 19.41 22.52 -4.21
N ALA A 68 20.55 21.99 -4.67
CA ALA A 68 20.82 20.57 -4.61
C ALA A 68 21.03 20.12 -3.15
N LEU A 69 20.60 18.90 -2.84
CA LEU A 69 20.89 18.23 -1.58
C LEU A 69 22.06 17.25 -1.80
N HIS A 70 23.06 17.32 -0.94
CA HIS A 70 24.21 16.42 -0.98
C HIS A 70 24.12 15.44 0.19
N PHE A 71 23.74 14.19 -0.08
CA PHE A 71 23.62 13.14 0.91
C PHE A 71 24.93 12.38 1.09
N ALA A 72 25.49 12.41 2.29
CA ALA A 72 26.45 11.41 2.74
C ALA A 72 25.72 10.10 3.05
N LEU A 73 26.15 9.01 2.43
CA LEU A 73 25.63 7.65 2.63
C LEU A 73 26.31 7.05 3.87
N GLU A 74 25.61 7.07 4.98
CA GLU A 74 26.10 6.54 6.25
C GLU A 74 25.49 5.14 6.50
N GLY A 75 26.33 4.12 6.75
CA GLY A 75 25.89 2.76 7.11
C GLY A 75 26.34 1.66 6.15
N HIS A 76 26.02 0.40 6.50
CA HIS A 76 26.50 -0.80 5.79
C HIS A 76 25.71 -1.16 4.51
N HIS A 77 24.58 -0.49 4.25
CA HIS A 77 23.64 -0.81 3.15
C HIS A 77 23.32 0.42 2.30
N ALA A 78 24.32 1.02 1.66
CA ALA A 78 24.13 2.23 0.84
C ALA A 78 23.01 2.06 -0.22
N PRO A 79 22.04 3.00 -0.31
CA PRO A 79 20.95 2.94 -1.27
C PRO A 79 21.46 2.97 -2.73
N ASP A 80 20.84 2.16 -3.59
CA ASP A 80 21.19 2.06 -5.01
C ASP A 80 20.51 3.16 -5.86
N TYR A 81 20.93 4.40 -5.66
CA TYR A 81 20.46 5.53 -6.46
C TYR A 81 20.96 5.43 -7.90
N ARG A 82 20.03 5.33 -8.85
CA ARG A 82 20.35 5.43 -10.28
C ARG A 82 20.37 6.90 -10.69
N VAL A 83 21.47 7.35 -11.28
CA VAL A 83 21.55 8.69 -11.87
C VAL A 83 20.42 8.90 -12.88
N GLY A 84 19.77 10.06 -12.82
CA GLY A 84 18.61 10.42 -13.62
C GLY A 84 17.26 9.95 -13.06
N SER A 85 17.25 9.06 -12.06
CA SER A 85 16.01 8.62 -11.41
C SER A 85 15.42 9.72 -10.53
N ARG A 86 14.09 9.68 -10.39
CA ARG A 86 13.36 10.53 -9.44
C ARG A 86 13.08 9.75 -8.17
N VAL A 87 13.23 10.41 -7.04
CA VAL A 87 13.10 9.80 -5.72
C VAL A 87 12.29 10.71 -4.80
N LEU A 88 11.42 10.11 -3.98
CA LEU A 88 10.75 10.80 -2.88
C LEU A 88 11.61 10.64 -1.63
N VAL A 89 12.06 11.75 -1.05
CA VAL A 89 12.89 11.75 0.16
C VAL A 89 12.13 12.42 1.29
N PHE A 90 12.00 11.72 2.40
CA PHE A 90 11.46 12.22 3.65
C PHE A 90 12.58 12.65 4.59
N MET A 91 12.42 13.78 5.28
CA MET A 91 13.42 14.33 6.19
C MET A 91 12.96 14.29 7.64
N LYS A 92 13.90 14.11 8.57
CA LYS A 92 13.72 14.21 10.03
C LYS A 92 13.76 15.66 10.51
N THR A 93 14.52 16.53 9.83
CA THR A 93 14.76 17.92 10.21
C THR A 93 14.02 18.89 9.29
N THR A 94 13.80 20.12 9.77
CA THR A 94 13.19 21.24 9.03
C THR A 94 14.21 22.20 8.43
N ALA A 95 15.50 22.01 8.73
CA ALA A 95 16.61 22.84 8.29
C ALA A 95 17.90 22.00 8.20
N ALA A 96 18.93 22.58 7.57
CA ALA A 96 20.26 21.98 7.50
C ALA A 96 20.91 21.82 8.89
N PRO A 97 21.73 20.78 9.14
CA PRO A 97 22.01 19.67 8.23
C PRO A 97 20.76 18.79 8.04
N TRP A 98 20.47 18.46 6.79
CA TRP A 98 19.29 17.67 6.46
C TRP A 98 19.53 16.22 6.84
N VAL A 99 18.52 15.55 7.37
CA VAL A 99 18.66 14.16 7.77
C VAL A 99 17.51 13.38 7.19
N SER A 100 17.77 12.50 6.24
CA SER A 100 16.70 11.72 5.63
C SER A 100 16.23 10.56 6.52
N ARG A 101 14.97 10.18 6.34
CA ARG A 101 14.41 8.90 6.79
C ARG A 101 14.43 7.98 5.58
N GLN A 102 15.45 7.15 5.46
CA GLN A 102 15.51 6.15 4.38
C GLN A 102 15.18 4.78 4.95
N THR A 103 14.47 3.97 4.18
CA THR A 103 14.42 2.52 4.38
C THR A 103 15.34 1.90 3.33
N GLU A 104 15.86 0.70 3.58
CA GLU A 104 16.93 0.04 2.81
C GLU A 104 16.72 -0.07 1.30
N LEU A 105 15.51 0.14 0.76
CA LEU A 105 15.30 -0.02 -0.69
C LEU A 105 14.06 0.66 -1.30
N ASP A 106 13.33 1.52 -0.59
CA ASP A 106 12.18 2.19 -1.20
C ASP A 106 12.56 3.60 -1.66
N LEU A 107 13.27 3.66 -2.79
CA LEU A 107 12.94 4.70 -3.75
C LEU A 107 11.44 4.49 -4.04
N VAL A 108 10.58 5.32 -3.46
CA VAL A 108 9.19 5.36 -3.93
C VAL A 108 9.30 5.64 -5.41
N GLU A 109 9.02 4.63 -6.25
CA GLU A 109 9.10 4.79 -7.69
C GLU A 109 8.18 5.94 -8.04
N ILE A 110 8.76 7.09 -8.35
CA ILE A 110 8.00 8.26 -8.71
C ILE A 110 7.36 7.92 -10.05
N PRO A 111 6.02 7.81 -10.13
CA PRO A 111 5.40 7.34 -11.34
C PRO A 111 5.76 8.24 -12.51
N ALA A 112 6.20 7.65 -13.62
CA ALA A 112 6.54 8.43 -14.82
C ALA A 112 5.31 9.19 -15.37
N ARG A 113 4.12 8.63 -15.21
CA ARG A 113 2.84 9.25 -15.62
C ARG A 113 2.47 10.38 -14.66
N ALA A 114 2.21 11.56 -15.22
CA ALA A 114 1.88 12.76 -14.44
C ALA A 114 0.68 12.58 -13.49
N ALA A 115 -0.39 11.91 -13.94
CA ALA A 115 -1.57 11.66 -13.11
C ALA A 115 -1.26 10.78 -11.88
N ALA A 116 -0.49 9.70 -12.07
CA ALA A 116 -0.07 8.83 -10.98
C ALA A 116 0.90 9.55 -10.02
N ARG A 117 1.78 10.41 -10.55
CA ARG A 117 2.65 11.26 -9.73
C ARG A 117 1.85 12.26 -8.89
N SER A 118 0.86 12.93 -9.47
CA SER A 118 -0.02 13.83 -8.73
C SER A 118 -0.74 13.07 -7.62
N ALA A 119 -1.31 11.91 -7.92
CA ALA A 119 -2.01 11.09 -6.93
C ALA A 119 -1.09 10.63 -5.78
N LEU A 120 0.19 10.35 -6.07
CA LEU A 120 1.19 10.07 -5.03
C LEU A 120 1.44 11.30 -4.14
N VAL A 121 1.68 12.47 -4.75
CA VAL A 121 1.92 13.73 -4.03
C VAL A 121 0.73 14.09 -3.14
N ASP A 122 -0.49 13.99 -3.68
CA ASP A 122 -1.72 14.29 -2.95
C ASP A 122 -1.93 13.34 -1.77
N ALA A 123 -1.69 12.04 -1.96
CA ALA A 123 -1.76 11.06 -0.89
C ALA A 123 -0.73 11.34 0.22
N VAL A 124 0.52 11.65 -0.15
CA VAL A 124 1.58 11.99 0.82
C VAL A 124 1.22 13.23 1.62
N ARG A 125 0.68 14.28 0.99
CA ARG A 125 0.22 15.49 1.67
C ARG A 125 -0.94 15.19 2.63
N ALA A 126 -1.90 14.37 2.21
CA ALA A 126 -3.02 13.96 3.05
C ALA A 126 -2.56 13.17 4.29
N TYR A 127 -1.66 12.19 4.10
CA TYR A 127 -1.07 11.43 5.21
C TYR A 127 -0.26 12.31 6.16
N ALA A 128 0.50 13.28 5.63
CA ALA A 128 1.22 14.23 6.47
C ALA A 128 0.28 15.05 7.38
N GLY A 129 -0.94 15.32 6.92
CA GLY A 129 -1.99 15.98 7.71
C GLY A 129 -2.37 15.23 8.98
N LEU A 130 -2.24 13.89 9.00
CA LEU A 130 -2.58 13.06 10.17
C LEU A 130 -1.74 13.38 11.41
N ARG A 131 -0.55 13.98 11.24
CA ARG A 131 0.30 14.41 12.37
C ARG A 131 -0.37 15.48 13.23
N ASN A 132 -1.29 16.24 12.66
CA ASN A 132 -2.01 17.31 13.34
C ASN A 132 -3.25 16.80 14.09
N VAL A 133 -3.57 15.50 14.01
CA VAL A 133 -4.71 14.88 14.70
C VAL A 133 -4.21 14.35 16.05
N PRO A 134 -4.48 15.03 17.17
CA PRO A 134 -3.90 14.68 18.46
C PRO A 134 -4.46 13.35 18.99
N ASP A 135 -5.76 13.11 18.82
CA ASP A 135 -6.39 11.88 19.26
C ASP A 135 -6.00 10.69 18.39
N ARG A 136 -5.58 9.59 19.03
CA ARG A 136 -5.12 8.39 18.34
C ARG A 136 -6.29 7.68 17.63
N GLY A 137 -7.47 7.64 18.24
CA GLY A 137 -8.65 7.00 17.67
C GLY A 137 -9.11 7.72 16.41
N GLU A 138 -9.22 9.04 16.47
CA GLU A 138 -9.55 9.91 15.35
C GLU A 138 -8.51 9.79 14.24
N ARG A 139 -7.21 9.79 14.57
CA ARG A 139 -6.15 9.62 13.58
C ARG A 139 -6.26 8.29 12.82
N ILE A 140 -6.55 7.20 13.52
CA ILE A 140 -6.77 5.89 12.90
C ILE A 140 -8.04 5.91 12.03
N ALA A 141 -9.11 6.58 12.48
CA ALA A 141 -10.34 6.71 11.70
C ALA A 141 -10.12 7.53 10.41
N GLN A 142 -9.37 8.64 10.48
CA GLN A 142 -8.99 9.43 9.32
C GLN A 142 -8.07 8.66 8.38
N LEU A 143 -7.09 7.89 8.91
CA LEU A 143 -6.25 6.99 8.12
C LEU A 143 -7.09 5.98 7.34
N LYS A 144 -8.11 5.37 7.99
CA LYS A 144 -9.05 4.46 7.33
C LYS A 144 -9.74 5.15 6.15
N THR A 145 -10.32 6.34 6.38
CA THR A 145 -11.02 7.11 5.34
C THR A 145 -10.11 7.42 4.15
N LEU A 146 -8.90 7.90 4.42
CA LEU A 146 -7.89 8.18 3.39
C LEU A 146 -7.52 6.91 2.62
N ALA A 147 -7.22 5.82 3.32
CA ALA A 147 -6.81 4.58 2.69
C ALA A 147 -7.92 3.97 1.82
N ILE A 148 -9.18 3.96 2.26
CA ILE A 148 -10.30 3.50 1.40
C ILE A 148 -10.44 4.40 0.16
N GLY A 149 -10.24 5.72 0.29
CA GLY A 149 -10.15 6.64 -0.86
C GLY A 149 -9.04 6.28 -1.83
N ASN A 150 -7.85 5.99 -1.29
CA ASN A 150 -6.64 5.70 -2.03
C ASN A 150 -6.65 4.35 -2.77
N LEU A 151 -7.58 3.42 -2.46
CA LEU A 151 -7.78 2.19 -3.23
C LEU A 151 -8.12 2.44 -4.71
N ALA A 152 -8.73 3.59 -5.02
CA ALA A 152 -9.07 4.04 -6.38
C ALA A 152 -8.04 5.02 -6.97
N SER A 153 -6.87 5.16 -6.34
CA SER A 153 -5.81 6.08 -6.81
C SER A 153 -5.29 5.69 -8.20
N ALA A 154 -4.89 6.70 -8.99
CA ALA A 154 -4.19 6.49 -10.26
C ALA A 154 -2.76 5.95 -10.08
N SER A 155 -2.24 5.90 -8.84
CA SER A 155 -0.92 5.37 -8.51
C SER A 155 -1.04 3.99 -7.86
N ASP A 156 -0.51 2.96 -8.52
CA ASP A 156 -0.53 1.59 -7.99
C ASP A 156 0.24 1.47 -6.66
N ARG A 157 1.30 2.26 -6.45
CA ARG A 157 1.98 2.34 -5.16
C ARG A 157 1.04 2.84 -4.07
N VAL A 158 0.28 3.90 -4.32
CA VAL A 158 -0.69 4.44 -3.36
C VAL A 158 -1.80 3.43 -3.06
N ARG A 159 -2.29 2.70 -4.07
CA ARG A 159 -3.28 1.62 -3.86
C ARG A 159 -2.72 0.50 -2.99
N HIS A 160 -1.46 0.13 -3.20
CA HIS A 160 -0.78 -0.88 -2.40
C HIS A 160 -0.59 -0.45 -0.94
N GLU A 161 -0.08 0.77 -0.71
CA GLU A 161 0.07 1.34 0.64
C GLU A 161 -1.27 1.42 1.37
N ALA A 162 -2.32 1.84 0.67
CA ALA A 162 -3.67 1.88 1.22
C ALA A 162 -4.16 0.49 1.67
N LEU A 163 -3.88 -0.56 0.90
CA LEU A 163 -4.20 -1.92 1.32
C LEU A 163 -3.43 -2.31 2.60
N LEU A 164 -2.14 -1.98 2.69
CA LEU A 164 -1.33 -2.28 3.88
C LEU A 164 -1.83 -1.53 5.11
N ASP A 165 -2.15 -0.24 4.97
CA ASP A 165 -2.75 0.58 6.02
C ASP A 165 -4.06 -0.05 6.52
N LEU A 166 -4.95 -0.44 5.60
CA LEU A 166 -6.25 -1.03 5.94
C LEU A 166 -6.09 -2.39 6.64
N LEU A 167 -5.15 -3.23 6.19
CA LEU A 167 -4.85 -4.50 6.84
C LEU A 167 -4.32 -4.30 8.26
N ALA A 168 -3.46 -3.30 8.46
CA ALA A 168 -2.88 -3.00 9.76
C ALA A 168 -3.95 -2.56 10.78
N ILE A 169 -4.96 -1.80 10.35
CA ILE A 169 -6.01 -1.29 11.24
C ILE A 169 -7.25 -2.18 11.34
N ALA A 170 -7.45 -3.12 10.40
CA ALA A 170 -8.62 -4.00 10.36
C ALA A 170 -8.96 -4.71 11.69
N PRO A 171 -7.98 -5.21 12.48
CA PRO A 171 -8.29 -5.84 13.76
C PRO A 171 -8.84 -4.89 14.83
N ALA A 172 -8.56 -3.59 14.70
CA ALA A 172 -8.79 -2.58 15.74
C ALA A 172 -9.88 -1.56 15.38
N GLN A 173 -10.46 -1.63 14.19
CA GLN A 173 -11.42 -0.63 13.69
C GLN A 173 -12.64 -1.30 13.04
N PRO A 174 -13.87 -0.80 13.32
CA PRO A 174 -15.04 -1.26 12.61
C PRO A 174 -15.05 -0.73 11.18
N PHE A 175 -15.44 -1.59 10.24
CA PHE A 175 -15.71 -1.25 8.84
C PHE A 175 -17.22 -1.24 8.63
N ARG A 176 -17.76 -0.15 8.10
CA ARG A 176 -19.20 -0.03 7.82
C ARG A 176 -19.55 -0.75 6.52
N ALA A 177 -20.85 -0.97 6.28
CA ALA A 177 -21.34 -1.55 5.04
C ALA A 177 -20.81 -0.81 3.79
N ASP A 178 -20.76 0.52 3.83
CA ASP A 178 -20.24 1.33 2.73
C ASP A 178 -18.73 1.13 2.51
N ASP A 179 -17.96 0.94 3.60
CA ASP A 179 -16.52 0.64 3.50
C ASP A 179 -16.32 -0.70 2.77
N VAL A 180 -17.07 -1.72 3.19
CA VAL A 180 -17.05 -3.07 2.58
C VAL A 180 -17.47 -3.01 1.12
N ALA A 181 -18.51 -2.25 0.78
CA ALA A 181 -18.99 -2.10 -0.59
C ALA A 181 -17.91 -1.47 -1.50
N ARG A 182 -17.23 -0.42 -1.03
CA ARG A 182 -16.13 0.23 -1.78
C ARG A 182 -14.95 -0.71 -1.98
N ILE A 183 -14.53 -1.43 -0.93
CA ILE A 183 -13.46 -2.45 -1.03
C ILE A 183 -13.83 -3.54 -2.04
N THR A 184 -15.07 -4.01 -1.99
CA THR A 184 -15.59 -5.07 -2.89
C THR A 184 -15.60 -4.60 -4.34
N ALA A 185 -16.01 -3.36 -4.60
CA ALA A 185 -16.00 -2.79 -5.94
C ALA A 185 -14.58 -2.78 -6.53
N VAL A 186 -13.59 -2.33 -5.76
CA VAL A 186 -12.18 -2.33 -6.21
C VAL A 186 -11.65 -3.75 -6.39
N ALA A 187 -11.97 -4.68 -5.48
CA ALA A 187 -11.52 -6.08 -5.59
C ALA A 187 -12.05 -6.79 -6.84
N ARG A 188 -13.17 -6.34 -7.39
CA ARG A 188 -13.79 -6.88 -8.60
C ARG A 188 -13.34 -6.20 -9.90
N ALA A 189 -12.77 -5.01 -9.79
CA ALA A 189 -12.47 -4.16 -10.93
C ALA A 189 -11.38 -4.77 -11.84
N PRO A 190 -11.46 -4.58 -13.17
CA PRO A 190 -10.51 -5.14 -14.13
C PRO A 190 -9.13 -4.48 -14.09
N ASP A 191 -9.05 -3.25 -13.58
CA ASP A 191 -7.82 -2.45 -13.44
C ASP A 191 -7.14 -2.65 -12.06
N ALA A 192 -7.68 -3.52 -11.21
CA ALA A 192 -7.00 -3.92 -9.99
C ALA A 192 -5.76 -4.76 -10.32
N THR A 193 -4.61 -4.38 -9.76
CA THR A 193 -3.36 -5.11 -9.97
C THR A 193 -3.49 -6.56 -9.48
N GLU A 194 -2.66 -7.46 -10.02
CA GLU A 194 -2.69 -8.88 -9.68
C GLU A 194 -2.53 -9.15 -8.17
N THR A 195 -1.85 -8.26 -7.44
CA THR A 195 -1.64 -8.36 -6.00
C THR A 195 -2.71 -7.62 -5.19
N LEU A 196 -3.26 -6.51 -5.69
CA LEU A 196 -4.26 -5.71 -4.98
C LEU A 196 -5.56 -6.48 -4.80
N ALA A 197 -6.12 -7.06 -5.86
CA ALA A 197 -7.43 -7.70 -5.78
C ALA A 197 -7.46 -8.89 -4.80
N PRO A 198 -6.50 -9.84 -4.81
CA PRO A 198 -6.43 -10.88 -3.78
C PRO A 198 -6.14 -10.32 -2.39
N GLY A 199 -5.35 -9.25 -2.28
CA GLY A 199 -5.11 -8.57 -1.01
C GLY A 199 -6.38 -7.97 -0.40
N LEU A 200 -7.26 -7.38 -1.22
CA LEU A 200 -8.56 -6.88 -0.76
C LEU A 200 -9.48 -8.00 -0.32
N VAL A 201 -9.35 -9.21 -0.88
CA VAL A 201 -10.04 -10.40 -0.36
C VAL A 201 -9.55 -10.80 1.03
N VAL A 202 -8.24 -10.70 1.28
CA VAL A 202 -7.67 -10.89 2.62
C VAL A 202 -8.20 -9.83 3.59
N LEU A 203 -8.29 -8.58 3.16
CA LEU A 203 -8.88 -7.51 3.97
C LEU A 203 -10.36 -7.80 4.31
N LEU A 204 -11.18 -8.19 3.32
CA LEU A 204 -12.57 -8.62 3.56
C LEU A 204 -12.65 -9.84 4.48
N ALA A 205 -11.65 -10.72 4.46
CA ALA A 205 -11.56 -11.83 5.40
C ALA A 205 -11.28 -11.37 6.84
N ALA A 206 -10.45 -10.34 7.01
CA ALA A 206 -10.12 -9.74 8.31
C ALA A 206 -11.28 -8.88 8.87
N VAL A 207 -12.06 -8.24 7.99
CA VAL A 207 -13.28 -7.53 8.34
C VAL A 207 -14.38 -8.56 8.65
N ARG A 208 -14.63 -8.82 9.94
CA ARG A 208 -15.59 -9.84 10.41
C ARG A 208 -17.01 -9.26 10.55
N THR A 209 -17.57 -8.76 9.45
CA THR A 209 -18.96 -8.29 9.41
C THR A 209 -19.82 -9.19 8.50
N PRO A 210 -21.15 -9.23 8.69
CA PRO A 210 -22.04 -9.98 7.81
C PRO A 210 -21.91 -9.57 6.33
N GLU A 211 -21.73 -8.27 6.09
CA GLU A 211 -21.56 -7.69 4.74
C GLU A 211 -20.30 -8.21 4.07
N ALA A 212 -19.23 -8.48 4.84
CA ALA A 212 -18.00 -9.05 4.31
C ALA A 212 -18.20 -10.51 3.83
N GLY A 213 -19.17 -11.24 4.39
CA GLY A 213 -19.56 -12.56 3.87
C GLY A 213 -20.15 -12.46 2.46
N SER A 214 -21.14 -11.58 2.27
CA SER A 214 -21.74 -11.29 0.96
C SER A 214 -20.71 -10.77 -0.04
N ALA A 215 -19.82 -9.89 0.40
CA ALA A 215 -18.74 -9.36 -0.43
C ALA A 215 -17.81 -10.46 -0.98
N LEU A 216 -17.46 -11.47 -0.18
CA LEU A 216 -16.64 -12.60 -0.65
C LEU A 216 -17.37 -13.41 -1.73
N ALA A 217 -18.68 -13.63 -1.58
CA ALA A 217 -19.48 -14.30 -2.60
C ALA A 217 -19.53 -13.49 -3.90
N ASP A 218 -19.64 -12.16 -3.80
CA ASP A 218 -19.66 -11.27 -4.97
C ASP A 218 -18.31 -11.23 -5.69
N VAL A 219 -17.20 -11.25 -4.95
CA VAL A 219 -15.86 -11.40 -5.54
C VAL A 219 -15.74 -12.74 -6.25
N LEU A 220 -16.11 -13.85 -5.60
CA LEU A 220 -16.06 -15.18 -6.21
C LEU A 220 -16.89 -15.25 -7.51
N ARG A 221 -18.06 -14.61 -7.53
CA ARG A 221 -18.96 -14.65 -8.69
C ARG A 221 -18.43 -13.90 -9.91
N GLY A 222 -17.74 -12.77 -9.71
CA GLY A 222 -17.55 -11.83 -10.82
C GLY A 222 -16.36 -10.89 -10.72
N ALA A 223 -15.36 -11.16 -9.87
CA ALA A 223 -14.12 -10.41 -9.95
C ALA A 223 -13.37 -10.72 -11.24
N ALA A 224 -12.82 -9.69 -11.89
CA ALA A 224 -12.02 -9.87 -13.11
C ALA A 224 -10.79 -10.75 -12.86
N SER A 225 -10.12 -10.57 -11.71
CA SER A 225 -8.93 -11.35 -11.33
C SER A 225 -9.28 -12.78 -10.91
N PRO A 226 -8.79 -13.82 -11.61
CA PRO A 226 -8.97 -15.22 -11.18
C PRO A 226 -8.30 -15.51 -9.84
N HIS A 227 -7.21 -14.80 -9.51
CA HIS A 227 -6.55 -14.92 -8.20
C HIS A 227 -7.45 -14.39 -7.08
N ALA A 228 -8.18 -13.31 -7.31
CA ALA A 228 -9.16 -12.79 -6.34
C ALA A 228 -10.33 -13.76 -6.16
N ARG A 229 -10.87 -14.32 -7.26
CA ARG A 229 -11.93 -15.36 -7.18
C ARG A 229 -11.47 -16.59 -6.41
N ALA A 230 -10.27 -17.11 -6.70
CA ALA A 230 -9.70 -18.24 -5.97
C ALA A 230 -9.46 -17.90 -4.48
N ALA A 231 -8.95 -16.71 -4.18
CA ALA A 231 -8.79 -16.24 -2.80
C ALA A 231 -10.14 -16.20 -2.06
N ALA A 232 -11.20 -15.76 -2.71
CA ALA A 232 -12.54 -15.69 -2.12
C ALA A 232 -13.08 -17.10 -1.83
N ALA A 233 -13.00 -18.03 -2.79
CA ALA A 233 -13.38 -19.43 -2.57
C ALA A 233 -12.65 -20.05 -1.37
N ARG A 234 -11.33 -19.81 -1.26
CA ARG A 234 -10.51 -20.30 -0.14
C ARG A 234 -10.96 -19.71 1.20
N VAL A 235 -11.24 -18.41 1.26
CA VAL A 235 -11.71 -17.78 2.52
C VAL A 235 -13.07 -18.34 2.92
N ILE A 236 -13.98 -18.52 1.96
CA ILE A 236 -15.31 -19.10 2.19
C ILE A 236 -15.19 -20.52 2.77
N GLY A 237 -14.38 -21.39 2.16
CA GLY A 237 -14.12 -22.76 2.66
C GLY A 237 -13.56 -22.76 4.08
N LYS A 238 -12.53 -21.93 4.33
CA LYS A 238 -11.92 -21.78 5.66
C LYS A 238 -12.85 -21.24 6.73
N ARG A 239 -13.87 -20.45 6.35
CA ARG A 239 -14.92 -20.00 7.28
C ARG A 239 -15.96 -21.09 7.55
N GLY A 240 -16.08 -22.08 6.69
CA GLY A 240 -17.07 -23.15 6.83
C GLY A 240 -18.50 -22.68 6.55
N ASP A 241 -18.66 -21.62 5.76
CA ASP A 241 -19.97 -21.02 5.49
C ASP A 241 -20.79 -21.91 4.55
N ALA A 242 -21.69 -22.71 5.14
CA ALA A 242 -22.56 -23.60 4.41
C ALA A 242 -23.54 -22.86 3.46
N HIS A 243 -23.85 -21.59 3.72
CA HIS A 243 -24.71 -20.79 2.83
C HIS A 243 -24.03 -20.48 1.50
N ALA A 244 -22.70 -20.58 1.43
CA ALA A 244 -21.93 -20.35 0.23
C ALA A 244 -21.72 -21.60 -0.65
N VAL A 245 -22.24 -22.76 -0.26
CA VAL A 245 -22.17 -24.00 -1.08
C VAL A 245 -22.71 -23.81 -2.51
N PRO A 246 -23.84 -23.12 -2.75
CA PRO A 246 -24.32 -22.88 -4.11
C PRO A 246 -23.32 -22.13 -4.99
N ILE A 247 -22.74 -21.03 -4.49
CA ILE A 247 -21.77 -20.23 -5.25
C ILE A 247 -20.44 -20.97 -5.47
N LEU A 248 -20.01 -21.80 -4.52
CA LEU A 248 -18.84 -22.66 -4.71
C LEU A 248 -19.07 -23.72 -5.80
N ARG A 249 -20.29 -24.27 -5.90
CA ARG A 249 -20.65 -25.20 -6.98
C ARG A 249 -20.67 -24.52 -8.34
N GLU A 250 -21.12 -23.27 -8.42
CA GLU A 250 -21.00 -22.46 -9.64
C GLU A 250 -19.52 -22.28 -10.03
N ALA A 251 -18.65 -21.99 -9.05
CA ALA A 251 -17.22 -21.79 -9.26
C ALA A 251 -16.45 -23.04 -9.72
N LEU A 252 -17.02 -24.25 -9.60
CA LEU A 252 -16.46 -25.46 -10.23
C LEU A 252 -16.47 -25.41 -11.76
N ARG A 253 -17.24 -24.48 -12.35
CA ARG A 253 -17.32 -24.22 -13.80
C ARG A 253 -16.55 -22.97 -14.22
N ASP A 254 -15.78 -22.37 -13.31
CA ASP A 254 -14.99 -21.17 -13.62
C ASP A 254 -13.96 -21.45 -14.73
N SER A 255 -13.71 -20.44 -15.57
CA SER A 255 -12.77 -20.55 -16.69
C SER A 255 -11.33 -20.82 -16.22
N ALA A 256 -10.95 -20.32 -15.03
CA ALA A 256 -9.63 -20.52 -14.47
C ALA A 256 -9.54 -21.84 -13.67
N LEU A 257 -8.57 -22.68 -14.01
CA LEU A 257 -8.32 -23.94 -13.31
C LEU A 257 -8.08 -23.74 -11.80
N ALA A 258 -7.33 -22.70 -11.41
CA ALA A 258 -7.05 -22.39 -10.01
C ALA A 258 -8.32 -22.12 -9.20
N VAL A 259 -9.31 -21.45 -9.79
CA VAL A 259 -10.59 -21.18 -9.14
C VAL A 259 -11.36 -22.48 -8.93
N ARG A 260 -11.47 -23.32 -9.96
CA ARG A 260 -12.14 -24.63 -9.89
C ARG A 260 -11.56 -25.53 -8.80
N LEU A 261 -10.23 -25.67 -8.77
CA LEU A 261 -9.54 -26.49 -7.77
C LEU A 261 -9.75 -25.94 -6.35
N THR A 262 -9.72 -24.62 -6.19
CA THR A 262 -9.92 -23.98 -4.89
C THR A 262 -11.37 -24.09 -4.42
N ALA A 263 -12.33 -23.99 -5.33
CA ALA A 263 -13.75 -24.17 -5.04
C ALA A 263 -14.06 -25.61 -4.61
N GLN A 264 -13.46 -26.63 -5.26
CA GLN A 264 -13.60 -28.02 -4.82
C GLN A 264 -13.06 -28.21 -3.40
N ARG A 265 -11.84 -27.73 -3.12
CA ARG A 265 -11.25 -27.80 -1.77
C ARG A 265 -12.13 -27.11 -0.72
N ALA A 266 -12.69 -25.95 -1.06
CA ALA A 266 -13.58 -25.22 -0.16
C ALA A 266 -14.88 -25.99 0.15
N LEU A 267 -15.44 -26.72 -0.84
CA LEU A 267 -16.57 -27.62 -0.62
C LEU A 267 -16.19 -28.77 0.32
N ASP A 268 -15.04 -29.41 0.09
CA ASP A 268 -14.54 -30.50 0.93
C ASP A 268 -14.32 -30.02 2.39
N GLU A 269 -13.75 -28.82 2.57
CA GLU A 269 -13.55 -28.20 3.89
C GLU A 269 -14.88 -27.91 4.61
N ILE A 270 -15.90 -27.45 3.89
CA ILE A 270 -17.24 -27.22 4.46
C ILE A 270 -17.91 -28.54 4.83
N GLU A 271 -17.78 -29.57 3.99
CA GLU A 271 -18.35 -30.90 4.25
C GLU A 271 -17.71 -31.56 5.48
N ALA A 272 -16.37 -31.53 5.58
CA ALA A 272 -15.64 -32.08 6.72
C ALA A 272 -15.98 -31.39 8.06
N ARG A 273 -16.55 -30.17 8.03
CA ARG A 273 -16.98 -29.43 9.23
C ARG A 273 -18.41 -29.69 9.64
N LYS A 274 -19.24 -30.31 8.79
CA LYS A 274 -20.55 -30.78 9.24
C LYS A 274 -20.31 -31.86 10.30
N PRO A 275 -20.86 -31.73 11.51
CA PRO A 275 -20.80 -32.84 12.44
C PRO A 275 -21.46 -34.04 11.75
N GLU A 276 -20.77 -35.18 11.72
CA GLU A 276 -21.40 -36.45 11.36
C GLU A 276 -22.68 -36.53 12.19
N ARG A 277 -23.85 -36.56 11.53
CA ARG A 277 -25.03 -37.14 12.14
C ARG A 277 -24.69 -38.61 12.32
N ILE A 278 -23.98 -38.94 13.40
CA ILE A 278 -23.90 -40.31 13.89
C ILE A 278 -25.34 -40.66 14.19
N GLY A 279 -25.96 -41.37 13.25
CA GLY A 279 -27.19 -42.09 13.47
C GLY A 279 -26.92 -43.16 14.51
N LEU A 280 -26.83 -42.77 15.78
CA LEU A 280 -27.12 -43.65 16.89
C LEU A 280 -28.63 -43.91 16.83
N ASN A 281 -29.00 -44.83 15.94
CA ASN A 281 -30.18 -45.65 16.08
C ASN A 281 -30.02 -46.40 17.41
N VAL A 282 -30.33 -45.73 18.52
CA VAL A 282 -30.64 -46.43 19.76
C VAL A 282 -32.01 -47.04 19.55
N ARG A 283 -32.01 -48.21 18.91
CA ARG A 283 -33.09 -49.17 19.06
C ARG A 283 -33.06 -49.63 20.50
N THR A 284 -33.81 -48.98 21.36
CA THR A 284 -34.28 -49.58 22.61
C THR A 284 -35.77 -49.86 22.43
N ARG A 285 -36.05 -51.15 22.29
CA ARG A 285 -37.35 -51.76 22.58
C ARG A 285 -37.71 -51.56 24.03
#